data_AF-A0A940XCW2-F1
#
_entry.id   AF-A0A940XCW2-F1
#
_cell.length_a   1.000
_cell.length_b   1.000
_cell.length_c   1.000
_cell.angle_alpha   90.00
_cell.angle_beta   90.00
_cell.angle_gamma   90.00
#
_symmetry.space_group_name_H-M   'P 1'
#
loop_
_entity.id
_entity.type
_entity.pdbx_description
1 polymer ?
#
loop_
_entity_poly.entity_id
_entity_poly.type
_entity_poly.pdbx_seq_one_letter_code
_entity_poly.pdbx_strand_id
1 'polypeptide(L)'
;MGNTGYKSFANLELYYVDDGSSAGQPTKPNVVTDPDYIAPVLDTVTCAPSTRYYSVEKKLSAKKNNCESGYSGSTVILTSYPNQFFSTTSLADANAQADAWLAANVQTYANNAGTCELTYTPPSGGGGGGGCFVEGTLITLPDGSTKAIEELQLDQLLLSAEIETLIDTNNASELYKWSSKHLSESRITSPITKLTQKVADKTMVINDGLFEATPTHLQLIQRDGLWRFIALGDILVGDNLYTIESEIIPVTSVTINLEKRKIYPLTLNPFHTYFANGILTHNYKEAY
;
A
#
# COMPACT_ATOMS: atom_id res chain seq x y z
N MET A 1 38.30 -9.41 19.73
CA MET A 1 37.79 -10.79 19.97
C MET A 1 37.92 -11.07 21.45
N GLY A 2 36.81 -11.41 22.13
CA GLY A 2 36.84 -11.81 23.54
C GLY A 2 37.08 -13.31 23.70
N ASN A 3 37.67 -13.72 24.82
CA ASN A 3 37.90 -15.14 25.12
C ASN A 3 36.56 -15.90 25.27
N THR A 4 36.56 -17.19 24.95
CA THR A 4 35.40 -18.09 25.10
C THR A 4 35.35 -18.76 26.47
N GLY A 5 36.36 -18.49 27.29
CA GLY A 5 36.64 -19.16 28.56
C GLY A 5 37.20 -20.58 28.45
N TYR A 6 37.45 -21.06 27.24
CA TYR A 6 38.16 -22.33 27.03
C TYR A 6 39.67 -22.10 27.00
N LYS A 7 40.40 -22.91 27.76
CA LYS A 7 41.84 -23.06 27.64
C LYS A 7 42.16 -24.28 26.81
N SER A 8 43.12 -24.15 25.91
CA SER A 8 43.70 -25.28 25.20
C SER A 8 45.15 -25.44 25.63
N PHE A 9 45.62 -26.67 25.62
CA PHE A 9 47.03 -26.99 25.82
C PHE A 9 47.67 -27.06 24.45
N ALA A 10 48.81 -26.38 24.25
CA ALA A 10 49.54 -26.44 22.99
C ALA A 10 50.36 -27.73 22.88
N ASN A 11 50.89 -28.20 24.01
CA ASN A 11 51.73 -29.39 24.10
C ASN A 11 51.29 -30.28 25.27
N LEU A 12 51.58 -31.57 25.15
CA LEU A 12 51.38 -32.61 26.15
C LEU A 12 52.74 -33.01 26.73
N GLU A 13 52.79 -33.16 28.05
CA GLU A 13 53.96 -33.65 28.79
C GLU A 13 53.62 -34.99 29.47
N LEU A 14 54.59 -35.90 29.51
CA LEU A 14 54.42 -37.23 30.07
C LEU A 14 54.78 -37.24 31.57
N TYR A 15 53.93 -37.85 32.39
CA TYR A 15 54.10 -37.97 33.84
C TYR A 15 53.96 -39.42 34.32
N TYR A 16 54.62 -39.74 35.43
CA TYR A 16 54.40 -40.97 36.17
C TYR A 16 53.11 -40.88 36.99
N VAL A 17 52.28 -41.92 36.93
CA VAL A 17 50.94 -41.91 37.55
C VAL A 17 50.97 -42.18 39.06
N ASP A 18 52.05 -42.73 39.59
CA ASP A 18 52.23 -43.09 41.00
C ASP A 18 52.63 -41.89 41.86
N ASP A 19 53.45 -40.98 41.34
CA ASP A 19 53.93 -39.81 42.09
C ASP A 19 53.68 -38.45 41.40
N GLY A 20 53.18 -38.46 40.16
CA GLY A 20 52.93 -37.23 39.39
C GLY A 20 54.20 -36.51 38.95
N SER A 21 55.38 -37.15 39.03
CA SER A 21 56.65 -36.58 38.58
C SER A 21 56.76 -36.59 37.06
N SER A 22 57.44 -35.59 36.50
CA SER A 22 57.69 -35.50 35.06
C SER A 22 58.61 -36.63 34.61
N ALA A 23 58.27 -37.28 33.50
CA ALA A 23 59.10 -38.33 32.90
C ALA A 23 60.36 -37.78 32.20
N GLY A 24 60.56 -36.45 32.18
CA GLY A 24 61.72 -35.80 31.58
C GLY A 24 61.82 -35.91 30.05
N GLN A 25 60.73 -36.33 29.39
CA GLN A 25 60.67 -36.47 27.94
C GLN A 25 60.29 -35.13 27.27
N PRO A 26 60.71 -34.90 26.01
CA PRO A 26 60.23 -33.75 25.25
C PRO A 26 58.71 -33.73 25.15
N THR A 27 58.12 -32.54 25.21
CA THR A 27 56.68 -32.38 25.01
C THR A 27 56.31 -32.67 23.55
N LYS A 28 55.09 -33.16 23.33
CA LYS A 28 54.52 -33.37 21.99
C LYS A 28 53.35 -32.42 21.72
N PRO A 29 53.05 -32.05 20.46
CA PRO A 29 51.89 -31.21 20.14
C PRO A 29 50.55 -31.84 20.57
N ASN A 30 49.64 -31.04 21.12
CA ASN A 30 48.28 -31.47 21.47
C ASN A 30 47.35 -31.31 20.25
N VAL A 31 47.29 -32.32 19.39
CA VAL A 31 46.51 -32.28 18.14
C VAL A 31 45.37 -33.30 18.16
N VAL A 32 44.24 -32.99 17.53
CA VAL A 32 43.01 -33.82 17.55
C VAL A 32 43.17 -35.24 17.00
N THR A 33 44.24 -35.49 16.24
CA THR A 33 44.57 -36.81 15.69
C THR A 33 45.42 -37.66 16.63
N ASP A 34 45.91 -37.08 17.73
CA ASP A 34 46.69 -37.79 18.74
C ASP A 34 45.75 -38.57 19.68
N PRO A 35 46.00 -39.86 19.96
CA PRO A 35 45.20 -40.63 20.92
C PRO A 35 45.10 -40.00 22.32
N ASP A 36 46.12 -39.23 22.73
CA ASP A 36 46.20 -38.56 24.03
C ASP A 36 45.70 -37.10 23.99
N TYR A 37 44.99 -36.71 22.92
CA TYR A 37 44.48 -35.35 22.75
C TYR A 37 43.65 -34.89 23.94
N ILE A 38 44.04 -33.75 24.52
CA ILE A 38 43.28 -33.08 25.57
C ILE A 38 42.46 -31.97 24.93
N ALA A 39 41.14 -32.17 24.89
CA ALA A 39 40.20 -31.17 24.40
C ALA A 39 40.24 -29.90 25.26
N PRO A 40 39.93 -28.71 24.68
CA PRO A 40 39.85 -27.48 25.45
C PRO A 40 38.89 -27.59 26.64
N VAL A 41 39.31 -27.08 27.80
CA VAL A 41 38.53 -27.14 29.05
C VAL A 41 38.00 -25.76 29.38
N LEU A 42 36.73 -25.68 29.78
CA LEU A 42 36.10 -24.45 30.25
C LEU A 42 36.66 -24.07 31.63
N ASP A 43 37.32 -22.92 31.73
CA ASP A 43 37.92 -22.38 32.95
C ASP A 43 37.31 -21.03 33.27
N THR A 44 36.19 -21.03 34.01
CA THR A 44 35.44 -19.81 34.34
C THR A 44 36.10 -18.97 35.44
N VAL A 45 37.13 -19.47 36.11
CA VAL A 45 37.78 -18.80 37.26
C VAL A 45 38.94 -17.94 36.79
N THR A 46 39.82 -18.49 35.95
CA THR A 46 41.04 -17.81 35.51
C THR A 46 41.00 -17.42 34.03
N CYS A 47 40.01 -17.92 33.28
CA CYS A 47 39.68 -17.48 31.93
C CYS A 47 38.17 -17.25 31.84
N ALA A 48 37.60 -16.41 32.70
CA ALA A 48 36.16 -16.14 32.64
C ALA A 48 35.76 -15.69 31.22
N PRO A 49 34.73 -16.30 30.60
CA PRO A 49 34.30 -15.95 29.26
C PRO A 49 33.87 -14.48 29.23
N SER A 50 34.35 -13.76 28.22
CA SER A 50 33.92 -12.39 27.97
C SER A 50 32.39 -12.31 27.81
N THR A 51 31.75 -11.45 28.60
CA THR A 51 30.32 -11.19 28.47
C THR A 51 30.02 -10.65 27.08
N ARG A 52 29.05 -11.26 26.39
CA ARG A 52 28.55 -10.79 25.11
C ARG A 52 27.07 -10.46 25.23
N TYR A 53 26.73 -9.26 24.79
CA TYR A 53 25.36 -8.80 24.66
C TYR A 53 24.99 -8.87 23.19
N TYR A 54 23.91 -9.57 22.89
CA TYR A 54 23.42 -9.76 21.54
C TYR A 54 22.32 -8.76 21.24
N SER A 55 22.31 -8.21 20.03
CA SER A 55 21.25 -7.32 19.58
C SER A 55 19.91 -8.05 19.57
N VAL A 56 18.86 -7.36 19.95
CA VAL A 56 17.48 -7.83 19.74
C VAL A 56 17.03 -7.49 18.32
N GLU A 57 15.85 -8.00 17.92
CA GLU A 57 15.25 -7.62 16.65
C GLU A 57 15.05 -6.10 16.57
N LYS A 58 15.47 -5.51 15.45
CA LYS A 58 15.25 -4.11 15.12
C LYS A 58 14.71 -4.00 13.71
N LYS A 59 13.85 -3.01 13.46
CA LYS A 59 13.22 -2.78 12.17
C LYS A 59 13.34 -1.30 11.82
N LEU A 60 13.67 -1.02 10.56
CA LEU A 60 13.63 0.32 10.01
C LEU A 60 12.94 0.25 8.65
N SER A 61 12.01 1.17 8.42
CA SER A 61 11.33 1.30 7.14
C SER A 61 11.92 2.46 6.35
N ALA A 62 11.97 2.29 5.03
CA ALA A 62 12.24 3.39 4.11
C ALA A 62 11.33 3.26 2.90
N LYS A 63 11.06 4.41 2.29
CA LYS A 63 10.34 4.50 1.03
C LYS A 63 11.34 4.41 -0.13
N LYS A 64 11.04 3.61 -1.14
CA LYS A 64 11.82 3.62 -2.39
C LYS A 64 11.82 5.04 -2.97
N ASN A 65 13.00 5.58 -3.31
CA ASN A 65 13.16 6.98 -3.70
C ASN A 65 13.79 7.19 -5.08
N ASN A 66 14.08 6.10 -5.79
CA ASN A 66 14.60 6.11 -7.16
C ASN A 66 13.51 5.75 -8.20
N CYS A 67 12.27 6.18 -7.95
CA CYS A 67 11.18 6.07 -8.93
C CYS A 67 11.26 7.21 -9.94
N GLU A 68 10.76 6.95 -11.15
CA GLU A 68 10.59 7.97 -12.19
C GLU A 68 9.57 9.03 -11.77
N SER A 69 9.58 10.18 -12.46
CA SER A 69 8.62 11.25 -12.19
C SER A 69 7.18 10.75 -12.40
N GLY A 70 6.28 11.08 -11.47
CA GLY A 70 4.89 10.57 -11.46
C GLY A 70 4.70 9.23 -10.74
N TYR A 71 5.72 8.69 -10.09
CA TYR A 71 5.64 7.47 -9.28
C TYR A 71 6.13 7.67 -7.84
N SER A 72 5.45 7.01 -6.91
CA SER A 72 5.74 6.92 -5.49
C SER A 72 6.29 5.55 -5.19
N GLY A 73 7.46 5.47 -4.56
CA GLY A 73 7.94 4.19 -4.06
C GLY A 73 7.06 3.64 -2.94
N SER A 74 6.93 2.32 -2.84
CA SER A 74 6.36 1.67 -1.67
C SER A 74 7.32 1.74 -0.47
N THR A 75 6.74 1.58 0.72
CA THR A 75 7.49 1.49 1.98
C THR A 75 7.86 0.04 2.23
N VAL A 76 9.14 -0.24 2.41
CA VAL A 76 9.65 -1.58 2.72
C VAL A 76 10.32 -1.57 4.09
N ILE A 77 10.17 -2.66 4.84
CA ILE A 77 10.78 -2.83 6.16
C ILE A 77 12.04 -3.68 6.03
N LEU A 78 13.19 -3.12 6.43
CA LEU A 78 14.42 -3.89 6.65
C LEU A 78 14.47 -4.35 8.10
N THR A 79 14.75 -5.64 8.30
CA THR A 79 14.83 -6.25 9.63
C THR A 79 16.27 -6.65 9.95
N SER A 80 16.77 -6.21 11.09
CA SER A 80 17.93 -6.81 11.75
C SER A 80 17.42 -7.91 12.67
N TYR A 81 17.78 -9.15 12.40
CA TYR A 81 17.33 -10.30 13.18
C TYR A 81 18.03 -10.35 14.55
N PRO A 82 17.45 -11.06 15.54
CA PRO A 82 18.12 -11.29 16.82
C PRO A 82 19.50 -11.91 16.65
N ASN A 83 20.44 -11.54 17.54
CA ASN A 83 21.82 -12.04 17.57
C ASN A 83 22.66 -11.74 16.31
N GLN A 84 22.16 -10.91 15.39
CA GLN A 84 22.91 -10.49 14.20
C GLN A 84 24.11 -9.61 14.54
N PHE A 85 24.01 -8.79 15.58
CA PHE A 85 25.10 -7.97 16.12
C PHE A 85 25.38 -8.36 17.57
N PHE A 86 26.62 -8.17 18.00
CA PHE A 86 27.00 -8.35 19.40
C PHE A 86 27.97 -7.27 19.85
N SER A 87 27.96 -7.02 21.16
CA SER A 87 28.90 -6.13 21.83
C SER A 87 29.42 -6.79 23.10
N THR A 88 30.67 -6.49 23.46
CA THR A 88 31.23 -6.85 24.77
C THR A 88 30.98 -5.78 25.83
N THR A 89 30.35 -4.65 25.45
CA THR A 89 30.14 -3.49 26.33
C THR A 89 28.76 -3.53 26.96
N SER A 90 27.69 -3.59 26.16
CA SER A 90 26.31 -3.62 26.65
C SER A 90 25.31 -4.01 25.56
N LEU A 91 24.09 -4.35 25.96
CA LEU A 91 22.96 -4.53 25.04
C LEU A 91 22.64 -3.25 24.25
N ALA A 92 22.77 -2.08 24.88
CA ALA A 92 22.54 -0.80 24.22
C ALA A 92 23.54 -0.58 23.07
N ASP A 93 24.80 -0.94 23.25
CA ASP A 93 25.82 -0.85 22.21
C ASP A 93 25.57 -1.85 21.07
N ALA A 94 25.23 -3.11 21.38
CA ALA A 94 24.87 -4.10 20.36
C ALA A 94 23.65 -3.64 19.53
N ASN A 95 22.65 -3.04 20.18
CA ASN A 95 21.49 -2.47 19.50
C ASN A 95 21.83 -1.21 18.70
N ALA A 96 22.76 -0.37 19.17
CA ALA A 96 23.23 0.80 18.42
C ALA A 96 23.95 0.39 17.12
N GLN A 97 24.71 -0.71 17.14
CA GLN A 97 25.30 -1.29 15.93
C GLN A 97 24.21 -1.76 14.94
N ALA A 98 23.17 -2.44 15.44
CA ALA A 98 22.03 -2.86 14.61
C ALA A 98 21.28 -1.66 14.00
N ASP A 99 21.03 -0.61 14.80
CA ASP A 99 20.36 0.60 14.35
C ASP A 99 21.22 1.36 13.31
N ALA A 100 22.55 1.43 13.50
CA ALA A 100 23.47 2.03 12.55
C ALA A 100 23.52 1.26 11.22
N TRP A 101 23.52 -0.08 11.28
CA TRP A 101 23.45 -0.90 10.07
C TRP A 101 22.11 -0.70 9.34
N LEU A 102 20.99 -0.68 10.06
CA LEU A 102 19.69 -0.39 9.46
C LEU A 102 19.69 0.98 8.77
N ALA A 103 20.16 2.03 9.45
CA ALA A 103 20.22 3.38 8.89
C ALA A 103 21.09 3.46 7.62
N ALA A 104 22.21 2.73 7.58
CA ALA A 104 23.11 2.71 6.43
C ALA A 104 22.55 1.93 5.21
N ASN A 105 21.68 0.94 5.44
CA ASN A 105 21.28 -0.02 4.40
C ASN A 105 19.81 0.08 3.97
N VAL A 106 18.94 0.66 4.79
CA VAL A 106 17.48 0.66 4.57
C VAL A 106 17.08 1.30 3.24
N GLN A 107 17.76 2.36 2.80
CA GLN A 107 17.41 3.03 1.54
C GLN A 107 17.78 2.19 0.32
N THR A 108 18.97 1.59 0.29
CA THR A 108 19.40 0.67 -0.78
C THR A 108 18.48 -0.54 -0.84
N TYR A 109 18.11 -1.08 0.32
CA TYR A 109 17.15 -2.18 0.41
C TYR A 109 15.77 -1.79 -0.15
N ALA A 110 15.22 -0.64 0.27
CA ALA A 110 13.95 -0.13 -0.25
C ALA A 110 14.01 0.11 -1.76
N ASN A 111 15.14 0.61 -2.28
CA ASN A 111 15.33 0.83 -3.71
C ASN A 111 15.39 -0.46 -4.53
N ASN A 112 15.85 -1.57 -3.95
CA ASN A 112 15.93 -2.86 -4.65
C ASN A 112 14.65 -3.71 -4.50
N ALA A 113 14.06 -3.73 -3.31
CA ALA A 113 12.91 -4.58 -2.98
C ALA A 113 11.55 -3.86 -3.14
N GLY A 114 11.53 -2.54 -3.15
CA GLY A 114 10.31 -1.74 -3.27
C GLY A 114 9.79 -1.67 -4.70
N THR A 115 8.48 -1.46 -4.79
CA THR A 115 7.74 -1.20 -6.04
C THR A 115 7.58 0.30 -6.26
N CYS A 116 7.48 0.73 -7.52
CA CYS A 116 7.02 2.08 -7.86
C CYS A 116 5.55 1.98 -8.24
N GLU A 117 4.71 2.66 -7.49
CA GLU A 117 3.29 2.82 -7.79
C GLU A 117 3.07 4.24 -8.30
N LEU A 118 2.06 4.47 -9.15
CA LEU A 118 1.78 5.83 -9.61
C LEU A 118 1.53 6.74 -8.40
N THR A 119 2.16 7.92 -8.34
CA THR A 119 1.73 9.01 -7.43
C THR A 119 0.40 9.53 -7.95
N TYR A 120 -0.65 8.74 -7.80
CA TYR A 120 -1.98 9.30 -7.72
C TYR A 120 -2.14 9.77 -6.29
N THR A 121 -1.68 10.99 -6.00
CA THR A 121 -2.18 11.69 -4.82
C THR A 121 -3.54 12.23 -5.24
N PRO A 122 -4.67 11.58 -4.90
CA PRO A 122 -5.93 12.29 -4.96
C PRO A 122 -5.74 13.55 -4.13
N PRO A 123 -6.27 14.70 -4.54
CA PRO A 123 -6.13 15.93 -3.78
C PRO A 123 -6.51 15.66 -2.33
N SER A 124 -5.51 15.71 -1.45
CA SER A 124 -5.73 15.76 0.00
C SER A 124 -6.38 17.11 0.27
N GLY A 125 -7.70 17.12 0.16
CA GLY A 125 -8.55 18.28 0.32
C GLY A 125 -9.87 17.82 0.89
N GLY A 126 -9.89 17.66 2.22
CA GLY A 126 -11.08 17.81 3.07
C GLY A 126 -12.24 16.84 2.84
N GLY A 127 -12.42 15.93 3.80
CA GLY A 127 -13.72 15.59 4.35
C GLY A 127 -14.85 15.16 3.39
N GLY A 128 -15.09 13.85 3.37
CA GLY A 128 -16.44 13.25 3.42
C GLY A 128 -17.56 13.97 2.65
N GLY A 129 -17.84 13.45 1.46
CA GLY A 129 -19.07 13.73 0.74
C GLY A 129 -18.94 13.20 -0.67
N GLY A 130 -19.66 12.11 -0.98
CA GLY A 130 -19.66 11.48 -2.30
C GLY A 130 -19.81 12.52 -3.40
N GLY A 131 -18.98 12.47 -4.44
CA GLY A 131 -18.98 13.52 -5.44
C GLY A 131 -20.31 13.62 -6.18
N CYS A 132 -20.66 14.82 -6.61
CA CYS A 132 -22.03 15.19 -6.97
C CYS A 132 -22.12 15.83 -8.35
N PHE A 133 -23.25 15.61 -9.02
CA PHE A 133 -23.59 16.25 -10.29
C PHE A 133 -24.27 17.60 -10.10
N VAL A 134 -24.11 18.47 -11.09
CA VAL A 134 -24.72 19.80 -11.13
C VAL A 134 -26.19 19.76 -11.53
N GLU A 135 -26.93 20.80 -11.14
CA GLU A 135 -28.30 21.10 -11.65
C GLU A 135 -28.37 20.98 -13.18
N GLY A 136 -29.44 20.39 -13.69
CA GLY A 136 -29.67 20.14 -15.12
C GLY A 136 -29.08 18.83 -15.66
N THR A 137 -28.32 18.08 -14.86
CA THR A 137 -27.84 16.75 -15.26
C THR A 137 -29.02 15.81 -15.47
N LEU A 138 -29.10 15.16 -16.63
CA LEU A 138 -30.17 14.23 -16.98
C LEU A 138 -29.85 12.82 -16.47
N ILE A 139 -30.72 12.29 -15.61
CA ILE A 139 -30.58 10.96 -15.02
C ILE A 139 -31.54 10.01 -15.70
N THR A 140 -31.04 8.85 -16.12
CA THR A 140 -31.86 7.85 -16.83
C THR A 140 -32.69 7.01 -15.87
N LEU A 141 -33.98 6.88 -16.19
CA LEU A 141 -34.96 6.06 -15.47
C LEU A 141 -35.06 4.65 -16.09
N PRO A 142 -35.65 3.67 -15.38
CA PRO A 142 -35.75 2.29 -15.88
C PRO A 142 -36.50 2.12 -17.21
N ASP A 143 -37.40 3.04 -17.54
CA ASP A 143 -38.16 3.04 -18.80
C ASP A 143 -37.39 3.68 -19.98
N GLY A 144 -36.15 4.10 -19.74
CA GLY A 144 -35.29 4.78 -20.72
C GLY A 144 -35.54 6.28 -20.84
N SER A 145 -36.56 6.83 -20.17
CA SER A 145 -36.75 8.28 -20.09
C SER A 145 -35.68 8.91 -19.21
N THR A 146 -35.53 10.24 -19.32
CA THR A 146 -34.58 11.00 -18.50
C THR A 146 -35.29 12.04 -17.68
N LYS A 147 -34.78 12.29 -16.47
CA LYS A 147 -35.24 13.37 -15.60
C LYS A 147 -34.07 14.23 -15.14
N ALA A 148 -34.26 15.54 -15.00
CA ALA A 148 -33.24 16.39 -14.42
C ALA A 148 -33.00 15.99 -12.94
N ILE A 149 -31.75 16.04 -12.51
CA ILE A 149 -31.33 15.55 -11.18
C ILE A 149 -32.04 16.26 -10.03
N GLU A 150 -32.35 17.55 -10.21
CA GLU A 150 -33.07 18.37 -9.24
C GLU A 150 -34.56 18.01 -9.09
N GLU A 151 -35.12 17.26 -10.04
CA GLU A 151 -36.52 16.83 -10.02
C GLU A 151 -36.68 15.39 -9.47
N LEU A 152 -35.58 14.73 -9.12
CA LEU A 152 -35.62 13.38 -8.54
C LEU A 152 -36.22 13.41 -7.13
N GLN A 153 -36.76 12.28 -6.72
CA GLN A 153 -37.39 12.11 -5.41
C GLN A 153 -36.83 10.88 -4.69
N LEU A 154 -36.91 10.88 -3.35
CA LEU A 154 -36.62 9.68 -2.56
C LEU A 154 -37.48 8.50 -3.03
N ASP A 155 -36.91 7.30 -2.93
CA ASP A 155 -37.48 6.02 -3.36
C ASP A 155 -37.73 5.89 -4.89
N GLN A 156 -37.44 6.93 -5.68
CA GLN A 156 -37.50 6.84 -7.13
C GLN A 156 -36.44 5.85 -7.64
N LEU A 157 -36.85 4.96 -8.55
CA LEU A 157 -35.97 4.00 -9.20
C LEU A 157 -35.18 4.69 -10.32
N LEU A 158 -33.87 4.45 -10.34
CA LEU A 158 -32.99 4.82 -11.44
C LEU A 158 -32.57 3.59 -12.22
N LEU A 159 -32.21 3.80 -13.49
CA LEU A 159 -31.50 2.78 -14.25
C LEU A 159 -30.06 2.71 -13.74
N SER A 160 -29.64 1.50 -13.37
CA SER A 160 -28.34 1.18 -12.82
C SER A 160 -27.67 0.07 -13.63
N ALA A 161 -26.40 -0.21 -13.36
CA ALA A 161 -25.65 -1.27 -14.01
C ALA A 161 -24.77 -2.03 -13.01
N GLU A 162 -24.99 -3.33 -12.85
CA GLU A 162 -24.13 -4.18 -12.05
C GLU A 162 -22.96 -4.63 -12.92
N ILE A 163 -21.72 -4.30 -12.52
CA ILE A 163 -20.50 -4.71 -13.22
C ILE A 163 -20.08 -6.06 -12.65
N GLU A 164 -20.09 -7.13 -13.47
CA GLU A 164 -19.97 -8.53 -13.00
C GLU A 164 -18.72 -8.82 -12.17
N THR A 165 -17.62 -8.14 -12.44
CA THR A 165 -16.32 -8.36 -11.77
C THR A 165 -16.06 -7.36 -10.64
N LEU A 166 -16.98 -6.42 -10.41
CA LEU A 166 -16.87 -5.41 -9.38
C LEU A 166 -17.67 -5.87 -8.16
N ILE A 167 -16.99 -6.02 -7.02
CA ILE A 167 -17.69 -6.10 -5.74
C ILE A 167 -18.17 -4.69 -5.42
N ASP A 168 -19.47 -4.45 -5.61
CA ASP A 168 -20.05 -3.16 -5.26
C ASP A 168 -19.82 -2.88 -3.76
N THR A 169 -19.17 -1.76 -3.48
CA THR A 169 -18.66 -1.44 -2.15
C THR A 169 -18.74 0.05 -1.90
N ASN A 170 -19.01 0.39 -0.65
CA ASN A 170 -19.04 1.76 -0.16
C ASN A 170 -17.65 2.27 0.19
N ASN A 171 -16.58 1.58 -0.21
CA ASN A 171 -15.22 1.98 0.09
C ASN A 171 -14.52 2.40 -1.21
N ALA A 172 -14.33 3.72 -1.37
CA ALA A 172 -13.63 4.29 -2.52
C ALA A 172 -12.23 3.69 -2.68
N SER A 173 -11.53 3.35 -1.59
CA SER A 173 -10.20 2.73 -1.64
C SER A 173 -10.23 1.31 -2.23
N GLU A 174 -11.33 0.58 -2.07
CA GLU A 174 -11.51 -0.73 -2.70
C GLU A 174 -11.94 -0.57 -4.17
N LEU A 175 -12.81 0.41 -4.46
CA LEU A 175 -13.18 0.75 -5.85
C LEU A 175 -11.97 1.18 -6.68
N TYR A 176 -11.05 1.97 -6.11
CA TYR A 176 -9.81 2.40 -6.78
C TYR A 176 -8.82 1.26 -7.03
N LYS A 177 -8.91 0.15 -6.28
CA LYS A 177 -8.09 -1.05 -6.53
C LYS A 177 -8.66 -1.90 -7.67
N TRP A 178 -9.95 -1.77 -7.96
CA TRP A 178 -10.59 -2.53 -9.01
C TRP A 178 -10.13 -2.05 -10.38
N SER A 179 -9.81 -3.00 -11.26
CA SER A 179 -9.63 -2.74 -12.68
C SER A 179 -9.99 -3.97 -13.51
N SER A 180 -10.38 -3.76 -14.77
CA SER A 180 -10.69 -4.84 -15.70
C SER A 180 -10.29 -4.50 -17.13
N LYS A 181 -9.85 -5.51 -17.91
CA LYS A 181 -9.64 -5.37 -19.36
C LYS A 181 -10.93 -5.35 -20.16
N HIS A 182 -11.98 -5.96 -19.62
CA HIS A 182 -13.29 -6.07 -20.27
C HIS A 182 -14.37 -5.61 -19.30
N LEU A 183 -15.22 -4.69 -19.75
CA LEU A 183 -16.38 -4.26 -18.99
C LEU A 183 -17.56 -5.13 -19.41
N SER A 184 -18.06 -5.91 -18.46
CA SER A 184 -19.29 -6.69 -18.57
C SER A 184 -20.23 -6.20 -17.50
N GLU A 185 -21.42 -5.77 -17.89
CA GLU A 185 -22.41 -5.24 -16.98
C GLU A 185 -23.81 -5.73 -17.35
N SER A 186 -24.69 -5.74 -16.35
CA SER A 186 -26.09 -6.03 -16.53
C SER A 186 -26.95 -4.87 -16.06
N ARG A 187 -27.96 -4.52 -16.86
CA ARG A 187 -28.93 -3.47 -16.54
C ARG A 187 -29.84 -3.92 -15.41
N ILE A 188 -29.90 -3.07 -14.39
CA ILE A 188 -30.65 -3.28 -13.15
C ILE A 188 -31.29 -1.96 -12.72
N THR A 189 -32.04 -1.97 -11.63
CA THR A 189 -32.65 -0.76 -11.07
C THR A 189 -32.28 -0.59 -9.61
N SER A 190 -32.03 0.63 -9.18
CA SER A 190 -31.70 0.94 -7.79
C SER A 190 -32.49 2.16 -7.30
N PRO A 191 -33.20 2.10 -6.15
CA PRO A 191 -33.90 3.23 -5.57
C PRO A 191 -32.95 4.26 -4.95
N ILE A 192 -33.37 5.53 -5.00
CA ILE A 192 -32.73 6.62 -4.27
C ILE A 192 -33.05 6.52 -2.77
N THR A 193 -32.03 6.28 -1.96
CA THR A 193 -32.15 6.18 -0.50
C THR A 193 -31.73 7.45 0.24
N LYS A 194 -30.97 8.34 -0.42
CA LYS A 194 -30.62 9.67 0.07
C LYS A 194 -30.60 10.62 -1.11
N LEU A 195 -31.18 11.80 -0.94
CA LEU A 195 -31.13 12.88 -1.91
C LEU A 195 -31.00 14.19 -1.15
N THR A 196 -29.99 14.97 -1.50
CA THR A 196 -29.72 16.26 -0.86
C THR A 196 -29.32 17.29 -1.92
N GLN A 197 -29.35 18.57 -1.55
CA GLN A 197 -28.87 19.67 -2.36
C GLN A 197 -27.76 20.40 -1.61
N LYS A 198 -26.63 20.66 -2.30
CA LYS A 198 -25.50 21.44 -1.78
C LYS A 198 -25.04 22.44 -2.84
N VAL A 199 -24.07 23.28 -2.49
CA VAL A 199 -23.38 24.16 -3.43
C VAL A 199 -21.91 23.76 -3.45
N ALA A 200 -21.34 23.66 -4.65
CA ALA A 200 -19.92 23.45 -4.86
C ALA A 200 -19.32 24.71 -5.49
N ASP A 201 -18.15 25.12 -5.01
CA ASP A 201 -17.39 26.25 -5.55
C ASP A 201 -16.40 25.81 -6.65
N LYS A 202 -16.34 24.51 -6.94
CA LYS A 202 -15.46 23.93 -7.97
C LYS A 202 -16.09 22.68 -8.58
N THR A 203 -16.15 22.64 -9.91
CA THR A 203 -16.59 21.49 -10.71
C THR A 203 -15.62 21.23 -11.86
N MET A 204 -15.66 20.00 -12.39
CA MET A 204 -14.95 19.59 -13.60
C MET A 204 -15.97 19.45 -14.72
N VAL A 205 -15.74 20.12 -15.85
CA VAL A 205 -16.57 20.07 -17.06
C VAL A 205 -15.84 19.29 -18.13
N ILE A 206 -16.46 18.22 -18.61
CA ILE A 206 -15.89 17.27 -19.57
C ILE A 206 -16.63 17.39 -20.90
N ASN A 207 -15.88 17.36 -22.00
CA ASN A 207 -16.40 17.41 -23.38
C ASN A 207 -17.43 18.55 -23.56
N ASP A 208 -17.02 19.75 -23.19
CA ASP A 208 -17.77 21.00 -23.38
C ASP A 208 -19.20 21.00 -22.80
N GLY A 209 -19.38 20.32 -21.67
CA GLY A 209 -20.64 20.29 -20.92
C GLY A 209 -21.41 18.97 -21.02
N LEU A 210 -20.88 17.97 -21.74
CA LEU A 210 -21.45 16.62 -21.74
C LEU A 210 -21.58 16.07 -20.31
N PHE A 211 -20.60 16.35 -19.45
CA PHE A 211 -20.56 15.83 -18.10
C PHE A 211 -19.91 16.85 -17.16
N GLU A 212 -20.63 17.23 -16.09
CA GLU A 212 -20.12 18.17 -15.09
C GLU A 212 -20.42 17.69 -13.67
N ALA A 213 -19.37 17.50 -12.86
CA ALA A 213 -19.50 17.07 -11.47
C ALA A 213 -18.36 17.60 -10.59
N THR A 214 -18.44 17.36 -9.28
CA THR A 214 -17.35 17.74 -8.37
C THR A 214 -16.06 16.95 -8.66
N PRO A 215 -14.86 17.51 -8.40
CA PRO A 215 -13.59 16.81 -8.62
C PRO A 215 -13.47 15.47 -7.89
N THR A 216 -14.19 15.29 -6.79
CA THR A 216 -14.20 14.06 -5.97
C THR A 216 -15.18 13.00 -6.47
N HIS A 217 -15.93 13.25 -7.53
CA HIS A 217 -16.89 12.30 -8.09
C HIS A 217 -16.19 11.08 -8.67
N LEU A 218 -16.67 9.87 -8.32
CA LEU A 218 -16.09 8.62 -8.80
C LEU A 218 -16.63 8.32 -10.19
N GLN A 219 -15.76 8.41 -11.19
CA GLN A 219 -16.12 8.16 -12.57
C GLN A 219 -15.47 6.87 -13.07
N LEU A 220 -16.27 6.03 -13.73
CA LEU A 220 -15.76 4.89 -14.49
C LEU A 220 -15.11 5.41 -15.77
N ILE A 221 -13.85 5.06 -15.98
CA ILE A 221 -13.11 5.38 -17.21
C ILE A 221 -12.37 4.16 -17.72
N GLN A 222 -12.01 4.17 -19.00
CA GLN A 222 -10.97 3.32 -19.55
C GLN A 222 -9.75 4.16 -19.91
N ARG A 223 -8.58 3.73 -19.41
CA ARG A 223 -7.26 4.31 -19.74
C ARG A 223 -6.28 3.17 -19.92
N ASP A 224 -5.48 3.20 -20.99
CA ASP A 224 -4.52 2.16 -21.35
C ASP A 224 -5.15 0.76 -21.50
N GLY A 225 -6.39 0.70 -22.02
CA GLY A 225 -7.14 -0.56 -22.20
C GLY A 225 -7.67 -1.17 -20.90
N LEU A 226 -7.59 -0.47 -19.78
CA LEU A 226 -8.12 -0.91 -18.48
C LEU A 226 -9.24 0.01 -18.00
N TRP A 227 -10.39 -0.60 -17.72
CA TRP A 227 -11.50 -0.01 -16.99
C TRP A 227 -11.15 0.12 -15.51
N ARG A 228 -11.43 1.27 -14.90
CA ARG A 228 -11.21 1.56 -13.48
C ARG A 228 -12.04 2.74 -13.03
N PHE A 229 -12.23 2.88 -11.72
CA PHE A 229 -12.77 4.12 -11.15
C PHE A 229 -11.64 5.08 -10.83
N ILE A 230 -11.84 6.36 -11.11
CA ILE A 230 -10.96 7.46 -10.69
C ILE A 230 -11.80 8.59 -10.10
N ALA A 231 -11.19 9.49 -9.36
CA ALA A 231 -11.82 10.78 -9.10
C ALA A 231 -11.84 11.60 -10.39
N LEU A 232 -12.96 12.28 -10.65
CA LEU A 232 -13.13 13.09 -11.85
C LEU A 232 -12.08 14.21 -11.96
N GLY A 233 -11.52 14.67 -10.85
CA GLY A 233 -10.42 15.63 -10.81
C GLY A 233 -9.16 15.17 -11.53
N ASP A 234 -9.02 13.88 -11.81
CA ASP A 234 -7.85 13.27 -12.42
C ASP A 234 -8.12 12.63 -13.78
N ILE A 235 -9.29 12.93 -14.34
CA ILE A 235 -9.63 12.58 -15.71
C ILE A 235 -8.72 13.37 -16.66
N LEU A 236 -8.25 12.71 -17.71
CA LEU A 236 -7.35 13.27 -18.70
C LEU A 236 -7.99 13.18 -20.08
N VAL A 237 -7.60 14.11 -20.96
CA VAL A 237 -7.91 13.99 -22.39
C VAL A 237 -7.31 12.70 -22.92
N GLY A 238 -8.12 11.92 -23.64
CA GLY A 238 -7.79 10.57 -24.12
C GLY A 238 -8.31 9.44 -23.22
N ASP A 239 -8.82 9.73 -22.03
CA ASP A 239 -9.63 8.76 -21.30
C ASP A 239 -10.91 8.44 -22.05
N ASN A 240 -11.47 7.28 -21.80
CA ASN A 240 -12.68 6.80 -22.45
C ASN A 240 -13.82 6.67 -21.43
N LEU A 241 -14.99 7.22 -21.78
CA LEU A 241 -16.25 7.10 -21.04
C LEU A 241 -17.11 5.98 -21.62
N TYR A 242 -17.92 5.34 -20.78
CA TYR A 242 -18.85 4.28 -21.19
C TYR A 242 -20.29 4.79 -21.19
N THR A 243 -21.00 4.61 -22.30
CA THR A 243 -22.38 5.10 -22.44
C THR A 243 -23.42 4.04 -22.12
N ILE A 244 -24.67 4.49 -22.00
CA ILE A 244 -25.84 3.62 -21.87
C ILE A 244 -26.10 2.76 -23.11
N GLU A 245 -25.64 3.17 -24.29
CA GLU A 245 -25.65 2.35 -25.52
C GLU A 245 -24.50 1.34 -25.58
N SER A 246 -23.67 1.25 -24.53
CA SER A 246 -22.44 0.45 -24.50
C SER A 246 -21.38 0.93 -25.50
N GLU A 247 -21.41 2.21 -25.83
CA GLU A 247 -20.43 2.87 -26.69
C GLU A 247 -19.31 3.48 -25.86
N ILE A 248 -18.18 3.75 -26.54
CA ILE A 248 -17.02 4.40 -25.93
C ILE A 248 -16.91 5.81 -26.50
N ILE A 249 -16.96 6.80 -25.62
CA ILE A 249 -16.76 8.20 -25.97
C ILE A 249 -15.41 8.66 -25.41
N PRO A 250 -14.47 9.15 -26.26
CA PRO A 250 -13.23 9.71 -25.76
C PRO A 250 -13.47 11.07 -25.08
N VAL A 251 -12.70 11.33 -24.03
CA VAL A 251 -12.59 12.65 -23.41
C VAL A 251 -11.71 13.52 -24.30
N THR A 252 -12.30 14.55 -24.88
CA THR A 252 -11.66 15.51 -25.79
C THR A 252 -11.36 16.84 -25.11
N SER A 253 -12.11 17.22 -24.06
CA SER A 253 -11.85 18.42 -23.27
C SER A 253 -12.11 18.18 -21.77
N VAL A 254 -11.27 18.80 -20.93
CA VAL A 254 -11.42 18.83 -19.47
C VAL A 254 -11.16 20.26 -19.02
N THR A 255 -12.15 20.89 -18.41
CA THR A 255 -12.04 22.27 -17.91
C THR A 255 -12.50 22.35 -16.46
N ILE A 256 -11.94 23.30 -15.72
CA ILE A 256 -12.34 23.57 -14.33
C ILE A 256 -13.27 24.77 -14.34
N ASN A 257 -14.43 24.60 -13.71
CA ASN A 257 -15.33 25.70 -13.41
C ASN A 257 -15.20 26.06 -11.92
N LEU A 258 -14.98 27.35 -11.63
CA LEU A 258 -14.85 27.91 -10.28
C LEU A 258 -16.07 28.74 -9.88
N GLU A 259 -17.09 28.80 -10.73
CA GLU A 259 -18.37 29.40 -10.39
C GLU A 259 -19.15 28.48 -9.44
N LYS A 260 -19.98 29.10 -8.60
CA LYS A 260 -20.83 28.36 -7.68
C LYS A 260 -21.88 27.57 -8.46
N ARG A 261 -21.89 26.25 -8.28
CA ARG A 261 -22.90 25.37 -8.89
C ARG A 261 -23.71 24.68 -7.81
N LYS A 262 -25.03 24.62 -8.01
CA LYS A 262 -25.88 23.72 -7.22
C LYS A 262 -25.55 22.29 -7.62
N ILE A 263 -25.37 21.45 -6.63
CA ILE A 263 -25.04 20.03 -6.80
C ILE A 263 -26.01 19.16 -6.01
N TYR A 264 -26.21 17.94 -6.48
CA TYR A 264 -27.20 17.01 -5.94
C TYR A 264 -26.53 15.68 -5.51
N PRO A 265 -25.98 15.61 -4.28
CA PRO A 265 -25.56 14.35 -3.71
C PRO A 265 -26.76 13.42 -3.54
N LEU A 266 -26.67 12.24 -4.16
CA LEU A 266 -27.64 11.15 -4.03
C LEU A 266 -26.98 9.86 -3.52
N THR A 267 -27.76 8.87 -3.12
CA THR A 267 -27.26 7.54 -2.75
C THR A 267 -28.27 6.51 -3.23
N LEU A 268 -27.77 5.44 -3.83
CA LEU A 268 -28.56 4.33 -4.36
C LEU A 268 -28.27 3.08 -3.51
N ASN A 269 -29.21 2.14 -3.44
CA ASN A 269 -29.02 0.86 -2.74
C ASN A 269 -29.98 -0.20 -3.29
N PRO A 270 -29.52 -1.42 -3.62
CA PRO A 270 -28.23 -1.99 -3.23
C PRO A 270 -27.06 -1.61 -4.14
N PHE A 271 -27.35 -1.14 -5.36
CA PHE A 271 -26.32 -0.83 -6.35
C PHE A 271 -26.06 0.66 -6.45
N HIS A 272 -24.80 1.04 -6.53
CA HIS A 272 -24.38 2.46 -6.46
C HIS A 272 -24.09 3.12 -7.82
N THR A 273 -24.23 2.38 -8.91
CA THR A 273 -24.04 2.88 -10.27
C THR A 273 -25.33 3.39 -10.89
N TYR A 274 -25.22 4.33 -11.83
CA TYR A 274 -26.34 4.90 -12.58
C TYR A 274 -25.85 5.63 -13.83
N PHE A 275 -26.79 6.13 -14.64
CA PHE A 275 -26.49 6.88 -15.86
C PHE A 275 -26.80 8.37 -15.67
N ALA A 276 -25.78 9.20 -15.86
CA ALA A 276 -25.87 10.66 -15.84
C ALA A 276 -25.45 11.20 -17.22
N ASN A 277 -26.33 11.93 -17.89
CA ASN A 277 -26.22 12.32 -19.29
C ASN A 277 -25.88 11.13 -20.21
N GLY A 278 -26.44 9.95 -19.91
CA GLY A 278 -26.16 8.72 -20.65
C GLY A 278 -24.79 8.09 -20.36
N ILE A 279 -23.99 8.63 -19.44
CA ILE A 279 -22.67 8.09 -19.06
C ILE A 279 -22.80 7.26 -17.78
N LEU A 280 -22.25 6.04 -17.79
CA LEU A 280 -22.20 5.19 -16.61
C LEU A 280 -21.27 5.80 -15.57
N THR A 281 -21.80 6.02 -14.37
CA THR A 281 -21.07 6.57 -13.25
C THR A 281 -21.40 5.85 -11.94
N HIS A 282 -20.70 6.20 -10.87
CA HIS A 282 -20.85 5.63 -9.54
C HIS A 282 -21.07 6.71 -8.49
N ASN A 283 -21.96 6.45 -7.54
CA ASN A 283 -22.12 7.29 -6.36
C ASN A 283 -21.51 6.67 -5.11
N TYR A 284 -20.79 7.45 -4.32
CA TYR A 284 -20.28 6.96 -3.05
C TYR A 284 -21.37 7.03 -1.98
N LYS A 285 -21.66 5.91 -1.31
CA LYS A 285 -22.48 5.90 -0.10
C LYS A 285 -21.68 6.48 1.06
N GLU A 286 -22.07 7.67 1.50
CA GLU A 286 -21.56 8.27 2.72
C GLU A 286 -21.98 7.37 3.91
N ALA A 287 -21.01 6.64 4.48
CA ALA A 287 -21.22 5.98 5.77
C ALA A 287 -21.43 7.07 6.83
N TYR A 288 -22.54 6.98 7.56
CA TYR A 288 -22.93 7.88 8.65
C TYR A 288 -21.85 7.99 9.73
#